data_AF-G0P9N5-F1
#
_entry.id   AF-G0P9N5-F1
#
_cell.length_a   1.000
_cell.length_b   1.000
_cell.length_c   1.000
_cell.angle_alpha   90.00
_cell.angle_beta   90.00
_cell.angle_gamma   90.00
#
_symmetry.space_group_name_H-M   'P 1'
#
loop_
_entity.id
_entity.type
_entity.pdbx_description
1 polymer ?
#
loop_
_entity_poly.entity_id
_entity_poly.type
_entity_poly.pdbx_seq_one_letter_code
_entity_poly.pdbx_strand_id
1 'polypeptide(L)'
;MDSYQMQFFMLARIVEANNNDSITTAVQEFEKLPRKDNYTELMDKANLPFLVDFNEAGEPAANNEAAKNLIREHRLLKSIKMNEEKQVIANNFYEALIGMYQKEEEIPERTLHLLLILLGMSDEVYIKLALRLLNDLDFTMEDYETAMDGVLALQDQFPEAEALIEKIQEMQRQMEIINEILEQEEGDDREIDDAQNQSFDDFEDIDEEDESFSSVDSGFDSDSEELFMEREEAERERARRLDNAIHEVSAKVLAESIRSGDQGLTAFGLATLKGVHLPLHILQKYEIVALILKHAVHCQQALELWVKISNLQKTGMANEEEQLFDFILEDIKGSSEVSDSMMDVLVSYLKNGNDERRVHQVVAALLKANVTLEQFQRHDITNFLAQYPKRTVYFVLLVDKIYDMEDEFAQTV
;
A
#
# COMPACT_ATOMS: atom_id res chain seq x y z
N MET A 1 -17.48 2.68 -11.79
CA MET A 1 -17.57 1.74 -10.65
C MET A 1 -18.75 0.82 -10.91
N ASP A 2 -18.62 -0.49 -10.71
CA ASP A 2 -19.78 -1.40 -10.87
C ASP A 2 -20.70 -1.37 -9.64
N SER A 3 -21.92 -1.90 -9.78
CA SER A 3 -22.92 -1.90 -8.70
C SER A 3 -22.46 -2.67 -7.46
N TYR A 4 -21.63 -3.70 -7.61
CA TYR A 4 -21.15 -4.50 -6.48
C TYR A 4 -20.11 -3.72 -5.68
N GLN A 5 -19.14 -3.12 -6.36
CA GLN A 5 -18.13 -2.25 -5.78
C GLN A 5 -18.77 -1.07 -5.05
N MET A 6 -19.85 -0.49 -5.62
CA MET A 6 -20.59 0.61 -5.01
C MET A 6 -21.10 0.27 -3.60
N GLN A 7 -21.49 -0.98 -3.34
CA GLN A 7 -21.99 -1.39 -2.01
C GLN A 7 -20.92 -1.28 -0.92
N PHE A 8 -19.65 -1.52 -1.23
CA PHE A 8 -18.54 -1.40 -0.27
C PHE A 8 -18.31 0.06 0.09
N PHE A 9 -18.34 0.94 -0.92
CA PHE A 9 -18.17 2.38 -0.71
C PHE A 9 -19.38 3.02 -0.02
N MET A 10 -20.60 2.56 -0.31
CA MET A 10 -21.79 2.93 0.43
C MET A 10 -21.69 2.54 1.90
N LEU A 11 -21.29 1.29 2.19
CA LEU A 11 -21.09 0.85 3.58
C LEU A 11 -20.04 1.71 4.28
N ALA A 12 -18.93 2.04 3.61
CA ALA A 12 -17.88 2.89 4.17
C ALA A 12 -18.42 4.28 4.57
N ARG A 13 -19.26 4.89 3.73
CA ARG A 13 -19.91 6.18 4.05
C ARG A 13 -20.90 6.09 5.20
N ILE A 14 -21.65 4.98 5.30
CA ILE A 14 -22.57 4.78 6.43
C ILE A 14 -21.80 4.60 7.73
N VAL A 15 -20.66 3.88 7.69
CA VAL A 15 -19.75 3.74 8.85
C VAL A 15 -19.17 5.09 9.26
N GLU A 16 -18.71 5.90 8.31
CA GLU A 16 -18.21 7.26 8.57
C GLU A 16 -19.28 8.20 9.16
N ALA A 17 -20.55 8.04 8.80
CA ALA A 17 -21.64 8.82 9.36
C ALA A 17 -21.84 8.57 10.87
N ASN A 18 -21.23 7.50 11.42
CA ASN A 18 -21.12 7.21 12.85
C ASN A 18 -22.47 7.06 13.58
N ASN A 19 -23.49 6.54 12.88
CA ASN A 19 -24.80 6.19 13.44
C ASN A 19 -24.92 4.67 13.62
N ASN A 20 -24.90 4.19 14.87
CA ASN A 20 -24.85 2.76 15.18
C ASN A 20 -26.03 1.94 14.63
N ASP A 21 -27.24 2.51 14.61
CA ASP A 21 -28.42 1.77 14.13
C ASP A 21 -28.35 1.60 12.61
N SER A 22 -28.05 2.68 11.90
CA SER A 22 -27.84 2.68 10.45
C SER A 22 -26.69 1.78 10.02
N ILE A 23 -25.57 1.79 10.77
CA ILE A 23 -24.43 0.88 10.54
C ILE A 23 -24.87 -0.57 10.70
N THR A 24 -25.60 -0.89 11.76
CA THR A 24 -26.05 -2.26 12.04
C THR A 24 -26.93 -2.79 10.91
N THR A 25 -27.93 -2.00 10.47
CA THR A 25 -28.79 -2.37 9.35
C THR A 25 -28.02 -2.51 8.04
N ALA A 26 -27.11 -1.57 7.74
CA ALA A 26 -26.31 -1.61 6.53
C ALA A 26 -25.38 -2.84 6.47
N VAL A 27 -24.74 -3.19 7.58
CA VAL A 27 -23.91 -4.41 7.68
C VAL A 27 -24.76 -5.66 7.43
N GLN A 28 -25.95 -5.77 8.04
CA GLN A 28 -26.82 -6.93 7.86
C GLN A 28 -27.30 -7.11 6.41
N GLU A 29 -27.55 -6.02 5.68
CA GLU A 29 -27.87 -6.08 4.25
C GLU A 29 -26.64 -6.41 3.41
N PHE A 30 -25.49 -5.81 3.74
CA PHE A 30 -24.23 -6.05 3.06
C PHE A 30 -23.78 -7.52 3.15
N GLU A 31 -23.97 -8.17 4.30
CA GLU A 31 -23.63 -9.58 4.50
C GLU A 31 -24.46 -10.55 3.64
N LYS A 32 -25.61 -10.11 3.09
CA LYS A 32 -26.42 -10.91 2.16
C LYS A 32 -25.84 -10.94 0.76
N LEU A 33 -24.89 -10.07 0.45
CA LEU A 33 -24.27 -9.99 -0.87
C LEU A 33 -23.41 -11.24 -1.16
N PRO A 34 -23.39 -11.73 -2.40
CA PRO A 34 -22.51 -12.83 -2.76
C PRO A 34 -21.04 -12.39 -2.61
N ARG A 35 -20.22 -13.24 -1.99
CA ARG A 35 -18.78 -13.03 -1.89
C ARG A 35 -18.13 -13.37 -3.23
N LYS A 36 -17.54 -12.37 -3.88
CA LYS A 36 -16.75 -12.52 -5.11
C LYS A 36 -15.25 -12.60 -4.78
N ASP A 37 -14.45 -13.01 -5.76
CA ASP A 37 -13.00 -13.22 -5.59
C ASP A 37 -12.24 -11.96 -5.14
N ASN A 38 -12.75 -10.78 -5.48
CA ASN A 38 -12.17 -9.47 -5.13
C ASN A 38 -12.73 -8.87 -3.83
N TYR A 39 -13.45 -9.65 -3.02
CA TYR A 39 -14.09 -9.16 -1.78
C TYR A 39 -13.08 -8.49 -0.84
N THR A 40 -11.95 -9.14 -0.57
CA THR A 40 -10.91 -8.64 0.36
C THR A 40 -10.30 -7.33 -0.15
N GLU A 41 -9.97 -7.28 -1.43
CA GLU A 41 -9.41 -6.09 -2.07
C GLU A 41 -10.39 -4.91 -2.04
N LEU A 42 -11.69 -5.17 -2.23
CA LEU A 42 -12.70 -4.12 -2.17
C LEU A 42 -12.93 -3.59 -0.75
N MET A 43 -12.90 -4.46 0.27
CA MET A 43 -12.94 -4.03 1.68
C MET A 43 -11.76 -3.11 2.02
N ASP A 44 -10.55 -3.50 1.61
CA ASP A 44 -9.34 -2.73 1.85
C ASP A 44 -9.33 -1.42 1.05
N LYS A 45 -9.76 -1.45 -0.23
CA LYS A 45 -9.86 -0.27 -1.09
C LYS A 45 -10.87 0.74 -0.56
N ALA A 46 -12.00 0.27 -0.02
CA ALA A 46 -13.00 1.10 0.66
C ALA A 46 -12.54 1.60 2.05
N ASN A 47 -11.35 1.19 2.49
CA ASN A 47 -10.76 1.56 3.78
C ASN A 47 -11.63 1.17 5.00
N LEU A 48 -12.52 0.19 4.84
CA LEU A 48 -13.48 -0.23 5.87
C LEU A 48 -12.80 -0.67 7.17
N PRO A 49 -11.70 -1.46 7.17
CA PRO A 49 -11.05 -1.88 8.42
C PRO A 49 -10.55 -0.70 9.27
N PHE A 50 -10.08 0.36 8.60
CA PHE A 50 -9.66 1.58 9.28
C PHE A 50 -10.88 2.32 9.86
N LEU A 51 -11.92 2.54 9.04
CA LEU A 51 -13.11 3.33 9.44
C LEU A 51 -13.92 2.72 10.59
N VAL A 52 -13.84 1.39 10.77
CA VAL A 52 -14.48 0.69 11.88
C VAL A 52 -13.67 0.80 13.17
N ASP A 53 -12.34 0.91 13.09
CA ASP A 53 -11.49 1.08 14.26
C ASP A 53 -11.36 2.56 14.66
N PHE A 54 -11.34 3.46 13.67
CA PHE A 54 -11.06 4.89 13.82
C PHE A 54 -11.97 5.76 12.95
N ASN A 55 -12.29 6.96 13.42
CA ASN A 55 -12.94 7.98 12.60
C ASN A 55 -11.92 8.70 11.70
N GLU A 56 -12.40 9.60 10.82
CA GLU A 56 -11.53 10.38 9.91
C GLU A 56 -10.46 11.22 10.63
N ALA A 57 -10.70 11.61 11.89
CA ALA A 57 -9.75 12.35 12.71
C ALA A 57 -8.68 11.45 13.38
N GLY A 58 -8.78 10.12 13.21
CA GLY A 58 -7.89 9.15 13.83
C GLY A 58 -8.23 8.84 15.30
N GLU A 59 -9.41 9.25 15.77
CA GLU A 59 -9.90 8.90 17.11
C GLU A 59 -10.67 7.56 17.05
N PRO A 60 -10.77 6.80 18.15
CA PRO A 60 -11.55 5.57 18.17
C PRO A 60 -12.99 5.78 17.69
N ALA A 61 -13.42 4.99 16.70
CA ALA A 61 -14.79 5.04 16.18
C ALA A 61 -15.83 4.56 17.20
N ALA A 62 -17.11 4.84 16.96
CA ALA A 62 -18.17 4.33 17.83
C ALA A 62 -18.14 2.80 17.90
N ASN A 63 -18.44 2.27 19.10
CA ASN A 63 -18.42 0.83 19.32
C ASN A 63 -19.64 0.16 18.67
N ASN A 64 -19.53 -0.25 17.41
CA ASN A 64 -20.54 -1.03 16.69
C ASN A 64 -20.11 -2.51 16.57
N GLU A 65 -20.84 -3.41 17.25
CA GLU A 65 -20.50 -4.84 17.27
C GLU A 65 -20.68 -5.52 15.91
N ALA A 66 -21.67 -5.13 15.10
CA ALA A 66 -21.89 -5.71 13.78
C ALA A 66 -20.71 -5.39 12.84
N ALA A 67 -20.31 -4.12 12.76
CA ALA A 67 -19.16 -3.70 11.97
C ALA A 67 -17.85 -4.32 12.46
N LYS A 68 -17.64 -4.43 13.78
CA LYS A 68 -16.46 -5.09 14.34
C LYS A 68 -16.40 -6.58 14.00
N ASN A 69 -17.53 -7.28 14.02
CA ASN A 69 -17.60 -8.67 13.62
C ASN A 69 -17.29 -8.86 12.14
N LEU A 70 -17.86 -8.01 11.27
CA LEU A 70 -17.57 -7.99 9.84
C LEU A 70 -16.06 -7.82 9.57
N ILE A 71 -15.44 -6.83 10.21
CA ILE A 71 -14.00 -6.57 10.01
C ILE A 71 -13.11 -7.66 10.61
N ARG A 72 -13.54 -8.28 11.71
CA ARG A 72 -12.84 -9.45 12.26
C ARG A 72 -12.84 -10.62 11.29
N GLU A 73 -13.98 -10.88 10.64
CA GLU A 73 -14.07 -11.94 9.63
C GLU A 73 -13.21 -11.60 8.39
N HIS A 74 -13.29 -10.36 7.90
CA HIS A 74 -12.44 -9.88 6.81
C HIS A 74 -10.95 -10.08 7.12
N ARG A 75 -10.47 -9.65 8.29
CA ARG A 75 -9.07 -9.81 8.72
C ARG A 75 -8.64 -11.28 8.78
N LEU A 76 -9.54 -12.19 9.15
CA LEU A 76 -9.28 -13.64 9.13
C LEU A 76 -9.15 -14.17 7.70
N LEU A 77 -10.06 -13.83 6.80
CA LEU A 77 -9.99 -14.25 5.40
C LEU A 77 -8.74 -13.70 4.71
N LYS A 78 -8.42 -12.43 4.98
CA LYS A 78 -7.24 -11.74 4.50
C LYS A 78 -5.96 -12.41 4.98
N SER A 79 -5.87 -12.79 6.26
CA SER A 79 -4.68 -13.47 6.78
C SER A 79 -4.46 -14.84 6.15
N ILE A 80 -5.53 -15.58 5.83
CA ILE A 80 -5.46 -16.84 5.08
C ILE A 80 -4.91 -16.58 3.68
N LYS A 81 -5.49 -15.64 2.93
CA LYS A 81 -5.04 -15.28 1.57
C LYS A 81 -3.58 -14.81 1.55
N MET A 82 -3.21 -13.95 2.49
CA MET A 82 -1.83 -13.48 2.64
C MET A 82 -0.85 -14.60 2.98
N ASN A 83 -1.32 -15.63 3.68
CA ASN A 83 -0.49 -16.80 3.97
C ASN A 83 -0.32 -17.71 2.74
N GLU A 84 -1.36 -17.85 1.91
CA GLU A 84 -1.32 -18.63 0.66
C GLU A 84 -0.37 -18.02 -0.39
N GLU A 85 -0.37 -16.69 -0.54
CA GLU A 85 0.49 -16.00 -1.50
C GLU A 85 1.95 -15.80 -1.01
N LYS A 86 2.20 -15.96 0.30
CA LYS A 86 3.46 -15.61 0.96
C LYS A 86 4.70 -16.18 0.28
N GLN A 87 4.67 -17.47 -0.02
CA GLN A 87 5.82 -18.15 -0.65
C GLN A 87 6.09 -17.62 -2.06
N VAL A 88 5.03 -17.30 -2.80
CA VAL A 88 5.13 -16.75 -4.16
C VAL A 88 5.72 -15.34 -4.09
N ILE A 89 5.26 -14.51 -3.17
CA ILE A 89 5.81 -13.16 -2.94
C ILE A 89 7.29 -13.26 -2.56
N ALA A 90 7.65 -14.13 -1.62
CA ALA A 90 9.05 -14.32 -1.20
C ALA A 90 9.95 -14.75 -2.37
N ASN A 91 9.50 -15.69 -3.21
CA ASN A 91 10.26 -16.13 -4.38
C ASN A 91 10.41 -15.01 -5.42
N ASN A 92 9.34 -14.26 -5.70
CA ASN A 92 9.39 -13.13 -6.63
C ASN A 92 10.30 -12.02 -6.10
N PHE A 93 10.30 -11.76 -4.79
CA PHE A 93 11.20 -10.80 -4.16
C PHE A 93 12.66 -11.23 -4.29
N TYR A 94 12.94 -12.52 -4.03
CA TYR A 94 14.26 -13.10 -4.25
C TYR A 94 14.72 -12.90 -5.70
N GLU A 95 13.90 -13.29 -6.68
CA GLU A 95 14.20 -13.10 -8.10
C GLU A 95 14.44 -11.63 -8.46
N ALA A 96 13.67 -10.72 -7.87
CA ALA A 96 13.81 -9.29 -8.11
C ALA A 96 15.18 -8.79 -7.62
N LEU A 97 15.58 -9.12 -6.39
CA LEU A 97 16.85 -8.65 -5.83
C LEU A 97 18.06 -9.29 -6.50
N ILE A 98 18.03 -10.58 -6.80
CA ILE A 98 19.09 -11.24 -7.58
C ILE A 98 19.20 -10.57 -8.95
N GLY A 99 18.08 -10.38 -9.65
CA GLY A 99 18.09 -9.72 -10.97
C GLY A 99 18.59 -8.28 -10.93
N MET A 100 18.36 -7.55 -9.83
CA MET A 100 18.82 -6.18 -9.64
C MET A 100 20.32 -6.09 -9.31
N TYR A 101 20.84 -6.98 -8.46
CA TYR A 101 22.16 -6.80 -7.85
C TYR A 101 23.22 -7.82 -8.27
N GLN A 102 22.89 -8.86 -9.04
CA GLN A 102 23.85 -9.91 -9.44
C GLN A 102 25.04 -9.39 -10.28
N LYS A 103 24.95 -8.18 -10.83
CA LYS A 103 26.03 -7.55 -11.61
C LYS A 103 26.51 -6.22 -11.03
N GLU A 104 25.97 -5.84 -9.87
CA GLU A 104 26.35 -4.60 -9.21
C GLU A 104 27.57 -4.86 -8.34
N GLU A 105 28.51 -3.93 -8.34
CA GLU A 105 29.73 -4.04 -7.52
C GLU A 105 29.44 -3.80 -6.03
N GLU A 106 28.40 -3.04 -5.71
CA GLU A 106 28.03 -2.68 -4.35
C GLU A 106 26.52 -2.80 -4.14
N ILE A 107 26.13 -3.51 -3.07
CA ILE A 107 24.73 -3.66 -2.68
C ILE A 107 24.36 -2.48 -1.78
N PRO A 108 23.27 -1.75 -2.06
CA PRO A 108 22.85 -0.63 -1.21
C PRO A 108 22.63 -1.06 0.24
N GLU A 109 23.17 -0.30 1.20
CA GLU A 109 23.04 -0.51 2.65
C GLU A 109 21.58 -0.74 3.10
N ARG A 110 20.62 -0.05 2.48
CA ARG A 110 19.18 -0.25 2.72
C ARG A 110 18.71 -1.69 2.49
N THR A 111 19.33 -2.40 1.54
CA THR A 111 19.02 -3.79 1.25
C THR A 111 19.46 -4.66 2.41
N LEU A 112 20.69 -4.48 2.92
CA LEU A 112 21.16 -5.17 4.13
C LEU A 112 20.22 -4.91 5.30
N HIS A 113 19.90 -3.64 5.59
CA HIS A 113 18.98 -3.27 6.67
C HIS A 113 17.61 -3.94 6.53
N LEU A 114 17.08 -4.06 5.31
CA LEU A 114 15.84 -4.78 5.07
C LEU A 114 16.00 -6.27 5.42
N LEU A 115 17.08 -6.92 4.99
CA LEU A 115 17.35 -8.34 5.31
C LEU A 115 17.53 -8.57 6.82
N LEU A 116 18.19 -7.65 7.52
CA LEU A 116 18.34 -7.73 8.99
C LEU A 116 16.99 -7.67 9.70
N ILE A 117 16.06 -6.82 9.24
CA ILE A 117 14.70 -6.80 9.80
C ILE A 117 13.99 -8.13 9.51
N LEU A 118 14.11 -8.68 8.30
CA LEU A 118 13.51 -9.97 7.94
C LEU A 118 14.04 -11.13 8.80
N LEU A 119 15.34 -11.15 9.13
CA LEU A 119 15.93 -12.16 10.04
C LEU A 119 15.32 -12.10 11.44
N GLY A 120 14.95 -10.91 11.92
CA GLY A 120 14.32 -10.70 13.21
C GLY A 120 12.81 -11.00 13.25
N MET A 121 12.18 -11.35 12.12
CA MET A 121 10.76 -11.65 12.07
C MET A 121 10.44 -13.04 12.63
N SER A 122 9.21 -13.25 13.09
CA SER A 122 8.75 -14.56 13.57
C SER A 122 8.37 -15.55 12.46
N ASP A 123 8.41 -15.13 11.20
CA ASP A 123 7.87 -15.89 10.06
C ASP A 123 9.00 -16.55 9.29
N GLU A 124 9.06 -17.89 9.36
CA GLU A 124 10.14 -18.70 8.81
C GLU A 124 10.39 -18.46 7.31
N VAL A 125 9.35 -18.15 6.54
CA VAL A 125 9.49 -17.91 5.09
C VAL A 125 10.37 -16.67 4.83
N TYR A 126 10.17 -15.62 5.62
CA TYR A 126 10.93 -14.38 5.50
C TYR A 126 12.33 -14.49 6.10
N ILE A 127 12.51 -15.26 7.18
CA ILE A 127 13.84 -15.57 7.73
C ILE A 127 14.67 -16.33 6.69
N LYS A 128 14.11 -17.41 6.10
CA LYS A 128 14.79 -18.18 5.05
C LYS A 128 15.10 -17.33 3.82
N LEU A 129 14.17 -16.47 3.42
CA LEU A 129 14.39 -15.53 2.31
C LEU A 129 15.61 -14.64 2.57
N ALA A 130 15.72 -14.06 3.76
CA ALA A 130 16.85 -13.21 4.14
C ALA A 130 18.18 -13.97 4.16
N LEU A 131 18.21 -15.16 4.79
CA LEU A 131 19.40 -16.00 4.82
C LEU A 131 19.85 -16.42 3.42
N ARG A 132 18.91 -16.76 2.53
CA ARG A 132 19.23 -17.09 1.14
C ARG A 132 19.82 -15.91 0.39
N LEU A 133 19.23 -14.72 0.53
CA LEU A 133 19.75 -13.51 -0.11
C LEU A 133 21.13 -13.11 0.42
N LEU A 134 21.39 -13.25 1.71
CA LEU A 134 22.72 -13.02 2.29
C LEU A 134 23.79 -14.00 1.79
N ASN A 135 23.39 -15.25 1.49
CA ASN A 135 24.27 -16.25 0.88
C ASN A 135 24.54 -15.97 -0.59
N ASP A 136 23.50 -15.63 -1.35
CA ASP A 136 23.55 -15.59 -2.83
C ASP A 136 23.99 -14.24 -3.38
N LEU A 137 23.91 -13.16 -2.59
CA LEU A 137 24.42 -11.84 -2.94
C LEU A 137 25.81 -11.61 -2.34
N ASP A 138 26.61 -10.79 -3.04
CA ASP A 138 27.99 -10.48 -2.66
C ASP A 138 28.05 -9.26 -1.74
N PHE A 139 27.76 -9.48 -0.46
CA PHE A 139 27.94 -8.47 0.59
C PHE A 139 29.41 -8.36 1.03
N THR A 140 29.78 -7.21 1.57
CA THR A 140 31.12 -6.99 2.12
C THR A 140 31.30 -7.71 3.47
N MET A 141 32.54 -7.84 3.93
CA MET A 141 32.80 -8.41 5.25
C MET A 141 32.16 -7.59 6.38
N GLU A 142 32.18 -6.26 6.27
CA GLU A 142 31.58 -5.34 7.25
C GLU A 142 30.05 -5.55 7.36
N ASP A 143 29.39 -5.77 6.22
CA ASP A 143 27.97 -6.11 6.18
C ASP A 143 27.68 -7.43 6.92
N TYR A 144 28.52 -8.43 6.70
CA TYR A 144 28.39 -9.73 7.36
C TYR A 144 28.65 -9.67 8.86
N GLU A 145 29.61 -8.86 9.31
CA GLU A 145 29.83 -8.60 10.74
C GLU A 145 28.56 -8.02 11.40
N THR A 146 27.88 -7.11 10.71
CA THR A 146 26.62 -6.53 11.18
C THR A 146 25.50 -7.56 11.28
N ALA A 147 25.46 -8.55 10.38
CA ALA A 147 24.44 -9.61 10.38
C ALA A 147 24.76 -10.77 11.34
N MET A 148 26.02 -10.93 11.74
CA MET A 148 26.55 -12.16 12.36
C MET A 148 25.77 -12.59 13.61
N ASP A 149 25.49 -11.68 14.53
CA ASP A 149 24.77 -12.00 15.76
C ASP A 149 23.39 -12.60 15.49
N GLY A 150 22.68 -12.05 14.50
CA GLY A 150 21.37 -12.56 14.07
C GLY A 150 21.47 -13.92 13.39
N VAL A 151 22.50 -14.13 12.57
CA VAL A 151 22.72 -15.42 11.88
C VAL A 151 23.11 -16.53 12.85
N LEU A 152 24.01 -16.24 13.82
CA LEU A 152 24.42 -17.20 14.85
C LEU A 152 23.24 -17.65 15.72
N ALA A 153 22.34 -16.74 16.07
CA ALA A 153 21.12 -17.09 16.81
C ALA A 153 20.19 -18.06 16.04
N LEU A 154 20.36 -18.18 14.73
CA LEU A 154 19.55 -19.00 13.84
C LEU A 154 20.25 -20.28 13.35
N GLN A 155 21.53 -20.49 13.70
CA GLN A 155 22.36 -21.59 13.20
C GLN A 155 21.71 -22.96 13.37
N ASP A 156 21.19 -23.28 14.56
CA ASP A 156 20.61 -24.59 14.87
C ASP A 156 19.21 -24.79 14.25
N GLN A 157 18.60 -23.73 13.73
CA GLN A 157 17.21 -23.72 13.26
C GLN A 157 17.11 -23.75 11.73
N PHE A 158 18.10 -23.19 11.03
CA PHE A 158 18.08 -23.03 9.58
C PHE A 158 19.41 -23.45 8.95
N PRO A 159 19.41 -24.43 8.02
CA PRO A 159 20.64 -24.83 7.32
C PRO A 159 21.25 -23.69 6.49
N GLU A 160 20.42 -22.74 6.03
CA GLU A 160 20.91 -21.56 5.31
C GLU A 160 21.76 -20.64 6.21
N ALA A 161 21.53 -20.64 7.53
CA ALA A 161 22.34 -19.88 8.49
C ALA A 161 23.71 -20.56 8.71
N GLU A 162 23.74 -21.89 8.81
CA GLU A 162 24.99 -22.65 8.90
C GLU A 162 25.87 -22.42 7.66
N ALA A 163 25.29 -22.52 6.46
CA ALA A 163 25.99 -22.25 5.21
C ALA A 163 26.53 -20.82 5.14
N LEU A 164 25.78 -19.84 5.65
CA LEU A 164 26.21 -18.44 5.69
C LEU A 164 27.39 -18.24 6.66
N ILE A 165 27.37 -18.88 7.82
CA ILE A 165 28.47 -18.84 8.78
C ILE A 165 29.74 -19.43 8.16
N GLU A 166 29.63 -20.57 7.46
CA GLU A 166 30.76 -21.17 6.76
C GLU A 166 31.31 -20.24 5.66
N LYS A 167 30.42 -19.60 4.86
CA LYS A 167 30.81 -18.60 3.85
C LYS A 167 31.61 -17.46 4.49
N ILE A 168 31.11 -16.89 5.59
CA ILE A 168 31.78 -15.77 6.26
C ILE A 168 33.14 -16.18 6.84
N GLN A 169 33.22 -17.36 7.47
CA GLN A 169 34.50 -17.88 8.00
C GLN A 169 35.54 -18.12 6.90
N GLU A 170 35.11 -18.58 5.73
CA GLU A 170 36.00 -18.75 4.59
C GLU A 170 36.49 -17.39 4.05
N MET A 171 35.61 -16.40 3.94
CA MET A 171 36.01 -15.04 3.57
C MET A 171 37.02 -14.43 4.56
N GLN A 172 36.82 -14.61 5.87
CA GLN A 172 37.75 -14.16 6.90
C GLN A 172 39.15 -14.77 6.72
N ARG A 173 39.22 -16.09 6.48
CA ARG A 173 40.51 -16.77 6.22
C ARG A 173 41.19 -16.26 4.97
N GLN A 174 40.44 -16.00 3.91
CA GLN A 174 41.00 -15.48 2.66
C GLN A 174 41.58 -14.07 2.85
N MET A 175 40.91 -13.21 3.61
CA MET A 175 41.45 -11.89 3.97
C MET A 175 42.70 -11.98 4.84
N GLU A 176 42.74 -12.90 5.82
CA GLU A 176 43.95 -13.14 6.63
C GLU A 176 45.13 -13.54 5.74
N ILE A 177 44.93 -14.47 4.79
CA ILE A 177 45.97 -14.89 3.85
C ILE A 177 46.45 -13.73 2.97
N ILE A 178 45.52 -12.93 2.44
CA ILE A 178 45.86 -11.77 1.59
C ILE A 178 46.68 -10.75 2.40
N ASN A 179 46.27 -10.47 3.64
CA ASN A 179 47.00 -9.55 4.52
C ASN A 179 48.40 -10.09 4.84
N GLU A 180 48.55 -11.39 5.14
CA GLU A 180 49.86 -12.01 5.36
C GLU A 180 50.77 -11.94 4.12
N ILE A 181 50.23 -12.04 2.91
CA ILE A 181 50.99 -11.90 1.65
C ILE A 181 51.41 -10.44 1.46
N LEU A 182 50.52 -9.48 1.66
CA LEU A 182 50.82 -8.05 1.55
C LEU A 182 51.88 -7.61 2.57
N GLU A 183 51.80 -8.10 3.81
CA GLU A 183 52.83 -7.85 4.84
C GLU A 183 54.19 -8.48 4.49
N GLN A 184 54.21 -9.58 3.71
CA GLN A 184 55.44 -10.18 3.20
C GLN A 184 56.01 -9.44 1.99
N GLU A 185 55.17 -8.81 1.16
CA GLU A 185 55.58 -8.00 0.01
C GLU A 185 56.04 -6.58 0.41
N GLU A 186 55.46 -5.96 1.44
CA GLU A 186 55.94 -4.69 2.00
C GLU A 186 57.24 -4.85 2.81
N GLY A 187 57.70 -6.08 3.06
CA GLY A 187 58.96 -6.39 3.74
C GLY A 187 60.18 -6.58 2.82
N ASP A 188 60.01 -6.58 1.49
CA ASP A 188 61.10 -6.66 0.51
C ASP A 188 61.31 -5.30 -0.16
N ASP A 189 61.78 -4.32 0.63
CA ASP A 189 62.46 -3.11 0.14
C ASP A 189 63.75 -3.54 -0.61
N ARG A 190 63.57 -4.06 -1.82
CA ARG A 190 64.63 -4.11 -2.83
C ARG A 190 64.38 -2.97 -3.78
N GLU A 191 65.22 -1.94 -3.62
CA GLU A 191 65.47 -0.89 -4.60
C GLU A 191 65.44 -1.48 -6.03
N ILE A 192 64.36 -1.24 -6.76
CA ILE A 192 64.34 -1.41 -8.21
C ILE A 192 64.93 -0.13 -8.77
N ASP A 193 66.24 -0.18 -9.01
CA ASP A 193 66.97 0.85 -9.74
C ASP A 193 66.57 0.79 -11.22
N ASP A 194 66.22 1.97 -11.75
CA ASP A 194 65.86 2.21 -13.13
C ASP A 194 66.94 1.74 -14.14
N ALA A 195 66.47 1.13 -15.23
CA ALA A 195 66.85 1.42 -16.63
C ALA A 195 67.03 0.15 -17.49
N GLN A 196 66.15 -0.03 -18.48
CA GLN A 196 66.46 0.16 -19.91
C GLN A 196 65.35 -0.37 -20.83
N ASN A 197 64.55 0.56 -21.36
CA ASN A 197 64.39 0.82 -22.79
C ASN A 197 64.40 -0.38 -23.75
N GLN A 198 63.22 -0.82 -24.22
CA GLN A 198 63.04 -1.18 -25.63
C GLN A 198 61.69 -0.71 -26.17
N SER A 199 61.79 0.27 -27.07
CA SER A 199 60.78 0.70 -28.02
C SER A 199 60.39 -0.42 -28.97
N PHE A 200 59.10 -0.57 -29.25
CA PHE A 200 58.63 -1.06 -30.54
C PHE A 200 57.36 -0.29 -30.91
N ASP A 201 57.56 0.75 -31.71
CA ASP A 201 56.52 1.31 -32.59
C ASP A 201 56.13 0.26 -33.64
N ASP A 202 54.99 0.52 -34.28
CA ASP A 202 54.66 0.13 -35.65
C ASP A 202 53.71 -1.07 -35.82
N PHE A 203 52.41 -0.78 -35.87
CA PHE A 203 51.59 -1.21 -37.00
C PHE A 203 50.50 -0.16 -37.30
N GLU A 204 50.61 0.40 -38.50
CA GLU A 204 49.74 1.40 -39.11
C GLU A 204 48.31 0.90 -39.41
N ASP A 205 47.43 1.91 -39.34
CA ASP A 205 46.09 2.16 -39.89
C ASP A 205 45.61 1.47 -41.20
N ILE A 206 44.33 1.78 -41.49
CA ILE A 206 43.61 1.86 -42.79
C ILE A 206 42.90 0.53 -43.19
N ASP A 207 41.56 0.42 -43.38
CA ASP A 207 40.64 1.16 -44.26
C ASP A 207 39.17 1.21 -43.80
N GLU A 208 38.54 2.32 -44.19
CA GLU A 208 37.13 2.70 -44.12
C GLU A 208 36.27 2.02 -45.22
N GLU A 209 34.97 2.29 -45.14
CA GLU A 209 33.92 2.14 -46.18
C GLU A 209 33.30 0.74 -46.30
N ASP A 210 32.13 0.52 -45.70
CA ASP A 210 30.79 0.92 -46.20
C ASP A 210 30.45 0.16 -47.48
N GLU A 211 29.49 -0.77 -47.41
CA GLU A 211 28.45 -0.93 -48.42
C GLU A 211 27.48 -2.08 -48.11
N SER A 212 26.25 -1.86 -48.58
CA SER A 212 25.26 -2.88 -48.92
C SER A 212 24.38 -3.41 -47.78
N PHE A 213 23.51 -2.49 -47.35
CA PHE A 213 22.08 -2.71 -47.17
C PHE A 213 21.51 -3.54 -48.35
N SER A 214 21.59 -4.88 -48.25
CA SER A 214 20.83 -5.76 -49.13
C SER A 214 19.50 -6.06 -48.47
N SER A 215 18.50 -5.32 -48.94
CA SER A 215 17.09 -5.62 -48.78
C SER A 215 16.82 -7.04 -49.27
N VAL A 216 16.84 -8.00 -48.36
CA VAL A 216 16.21 -9.29 -48.58
C VAL A 216 14.82 -9.16 -48.01
N ASP A 217 13.88 -9.01 -48.93
CA ASP A 217 12.44 -9.29 -48.82
C ASP A 217 12.19 -10.47 -47.85
N SER A 218 12.07 -10.18 -46.55
CA SER A 218 11.55 -11.11 -45.57
C SER A 218 10.05 -10.86 -45.54
N GLY A 219 9.29 -11.77 -46.15
CA GLY A 219 7.86 -11.85 -45.97
C GLY A 219 7.54 -11.65 -44.50
N PHE A 220 6.78 -10.61 -44.21
CA PHE A 220 6.25 -10.32 -42.89
C PHE A 220 5.32 -11.48 -42.54
N ASP A 221 5.89 -12.54 -41.96
CA ASP A 221 5.12 -13.60 -41.33
C ASP A 221 4.43 -12.93 -40.14
N SER A 222 3.14 -12.66 -40.32
CA SER A 222 2.21 -12.13 -39.31
C SER A 222 2.32 -12.84 -37.96
N ASP A 223 2.79 -14.10 -37.96
CA ASP A 223 3.01 -14.93 -36.77
C ASP A 223 4.23 -14.48 -35.94
N SER A 224 5.20 -13.77 -36.53
CA SER A 224 6.42 -13.30 -35.84
C SER A 224 6.22 -12.03 -35.02
N GLU A 225 5.28 -11.17 -35.42
CA GLU A 225 4.90 -9.96 -34.68
C GLU A 225 4.01 -10.31 -33.48
N GLU A 226 3.10 -11.28 -33.64
CA GLU A 226 2.26 -11.79 -32.55
C GLU A 226 3.11 -12.46 -31.46
N LEU A 227 4.07 -13.32 -31.83
CA LEU A 227 5.02 -13.93 -30.89
C LEU A 227 5.92 -12.91 -30.18
N PHE A 228 6.29 -11.82 -30.86
CA PHE A 228 7.06 -10.73 -30.25
C PHE A 228 6.22 -9.96 -29.22
N MET A 229 4.96 -9.65 -29.54
CA MET A 229 4.03 -8.99 -28.62
C MET A 229 3.73 -9.84 -27.39
N GLU A 230 3.50 -11.15 -27.55
CA GLU A 230 3.28 -12.08 -26.43
C GLU A 230 4.49 -12.14 -25.48
N ARG A 231 5.70 -12.16 -26.04
CA ARG A 231 6.93 -12.15 -25.24
C ARG A 231 7.08 -10.84 -24.48
N GLU A 232 6.85 -9.71 -25.13
CA GLU A 232 6.96 -8.40 -24.50
C GLU A 232 5.91 -8.22 -23.40
N GLU A 233 4.69 -8.72 -23.60
CA GLU A 233 3.66 -8.74 -22.56
C GLU A 233 4.05 -9.64 -21.38
N ALA A 234 4.60 -10.83 -21.65
CA ALA A 234 5.09 -11.72 -20.59
C ALA A 234 6.25 -11.10 -19.79
N GLU A 235 7.16 -10.39 -20.44
CA GLU A 235 8.27 -9.66 -19.79
C GLU A 235 7.74 -8.50 -18.93
N ARG A 236 6.79 -7.71 -19.45
CA ARG A 236 6.12 -6.65 -18.66
C ARG A 236 5.37 -7.22 -17.45
N GLU A 237 4.66 -8.33 -17.62
CA GLU A 237 3.93 -8.96 -16.54
C GLU A 237 4.86 -9.57 -15.50
N ARG A 238 6.01 -10.12 -15.94
CA ARG A 238 7.08 -10.52 -15.02
C ARG A 238 7.60 -9.32 -14.24
N ALA A 239 7.94 -8.22 -14.89
CA ALA A 239 8.44 -7.01 -14.24
C ALA A 239 7.46 -6.48 -13.19
N ARG A 240 6.15 -6.42 -13.51
CA ARG A 240 5.10 -6.05 -12.55
C ARG A 240 5.03 -6.97 -11.34
N ARG A 241 5.12 -8.29 -11.55
CA ARG A 241 5.11 -9.28 -10.45
C ARG A 241 6.29 -9.11 -9.51
N LEU A 242 7.48 -8.84 -10.05
CA LEU A 242 8.70 -8.61 -9.27
C LEU A 242 8.62 -7.28 -8.49
N ASP A 243 8.17 -6.20 -9.14
CA ASP A 243 7.97 -4.89 -8.51
C ASP A 243 6.92 -4.96 -7.38
N ASN A 244 5.80 -5.64 -7.62
CA ASN A 244 4.80 -5.88 -6.58
C ASN A 244 5.37 -6.65 -5.38
N ALA A 245 6.24 -7.63 -5.61
CA ALA A 245 6.88 -8.38 -4.52
C ALA A 245 7.78 -7.48 -3.66
N ILE A 246 8.50 -6.53 -4.26
CA ILE A 246 9.28 -5.52 -3.54
C ILE A 246 8.37 -4.68 -2.64
N HIS A 247 7.23 -4.21 -3.17
CA HIS A 247 6.27 -3.44 -2.39
C HIS A 247 5.65 -4.25 -1.24
N GLU A 248 5.28 -5.50 -1.49
CA GLU A 248 4.67 -6.39 -0.49
C GLU A 248 5.64 -6.69 0.67
N VAL A 249 6.89 -7.07 0.38
CA VAL A 249 7.91 -7.34 1.40
C VAL A 249 8.25 -6.07 2.18
N SER A 250 8.38 -4.94 1.48
CA SER A 250 8.64 -3.63 2.11
C SER A 250 7.50 -3.24 3.06
N ALA A 251 6.24 -3.40 2.65
CA ALA A 251 5.08 -3.10 3.49
C ALA A 251 4.95 -4.08 4.66
N LYS A 252 5.31 -5.36 4.48
CA LYS A 252 5.38 -6.35 5.55
C LYS A 252 6.41 -5.96 6.60
N VAL A 253 7.63 -5.60 6.18
CA VAL A 253 8.69 -5.08 7.06
C VAL A 253 8.20 -3.88 7.84
N LEU A 254 7.64 -2.88 7.15
CA LEU A 254 7.07 -1.69 7.79
C LEU A 254 6.00 -2.03 8.82
N ALA A 255 5.09 -2.94 8.48
CA ALA A 255 4.01 -3.37 9.36
C ALA A 255 4.54 -4.05 10.63
N GLU A 256 5.56 -4.90 10.52
CA GLU A 256 6.19 -5.52 11.70
C GLU A 256 6.96 -4.50 12.56
N SER A 257 7.73 -3.61 11.92
CA SER A 257 8.45 -2.55 12.62
C SER A 257 7.51 -1.69 13.45
N ILE A 258 6.37 -1.27 12.88
CA ILE A 258 5.34 -0.50 13.61
C ILE A 258 4.68 -1.34 14.70
N ARG A 259 4.33 -2.61 14.41
CA ARG A 259 3.64 -3.49 15.37
C ARG A 259 4.48 -3.82 16.60
N SER A 260 5.81 -3.76 16.49
CA SER A 260 6.72 -3.92 17.63
C SER A 260 6.43 -2.94 18.76
N GLY A 261 5.91 -1.74 18.44
CA GLY A 261 5.73 -0.64 19.39
C GLY A 261 7.03 0.02 19.84
N ASP A 262 8.19 -0.46 19.37
CA ASP A 262 9.49 0.14 19.63
C ASP A 262 9.71 1.31 18.68
N GLN A 263 9.93 2.51 19.24
CA GLN A 263 10.13 3.73 18.47
C GLN A 263 11.41 3.69 17.62
N GLY A 264 12.47 3.07 18.13
CA GLY A 264 13.73 2.90 17.43
C GLY A 264 13.58 1.97 16.24
N LEU A 265 12.96 0.80 16.43
CA LEU A 265 12.69 -0.14 15.33
C LEU A 265 11.72 0.45 14.30
N THR A 266 10.72 1.20 14.74
CA THR A 266 9.79 1.89 13.83
C THR A 266 10.53 2.94 12.99
N ALA A 267 11.35 3.77 13.62
CA ALA A 267 12.13 4.79 12.92
C ALA A 267 13.17 4.17 11.97
N PHE A 268 13.81 3.09 12.39
CA PHE A 268 14.75 2.33 11.57
C PHE A 268 14.04 1.73 10.35
N GLY A 269 12.93 1.02 10.51
CA GLY A 269 12.15 0.47 9.40
C GLY A 269 11.67 1.54 8.41
N LEU A 270 11.23 2.70 8.91
CA LEU A 270 10.85 3.85 8.07
C LEU A 270 12.04 4.45 7.31
N ALA A 271 13.23 4.50 7.93
CA ALA A 271 14.45 4.98 7.31
C ALA A 271 14.94 4.02 6.21
N THR A 272 14.91 2.71 6.48
CA THR A 272 15.27 1.66 5.52
C THR A 272 14.44 1.73 4.24
N LEU A 273 13.15 2.06 4.36
CA LEU A 273 12.22 2.13 3.22
C LEU A 273 12.14 3.53 2.60
N LYS A 274 13.01 4.46 2.99
CA LYS A 274 13.05 5.80 2.41
C LYS A 274 13.37 5.73 0.92
N GLY A 275 12.46 6.26 0.10
CA GLY A 275 12.57 6.25 -1.37
C GLY A 275 11.85 5.07 -2.04
N VAL A 276 11.31 4.12 -1.28
CA VAL A 276 10.39 3.10 -1.82
C VAL A 276 8.99 3.69 -1.92
N HIS A 277 8.45 3.77 -3.13
CA HIS A 277 7.12 4.32 -3.39
C HIS A 277 6.04 3.25 -3.22
N LEU A 278 5.60 3.02 -1.99
CA LEU A 278 4.54 2.04 -1.71
C LEU A 278 3.18 2.49 -2.29
N PRO A 279 2.55 1.67 -3.16
CA PRO A 279 1.21 1.95 -3.66
C PRO A 279 0.16 1.95 -2.54
N LEU A 280 -0.88 2.77 -2.69
CA LEU A 280 -1.94 2.90 -1.68
C LEU A 280 -2.62 1.55 -1.34
N HIS A 281 -2.88 0.72 -2.35
CA HIS A 281 -3.54 -0.57 -2.15
C HIS A 281 -2.69 -1.52 -1.27
N ILE A 282 -1.36 -1.47 -1.36
CA ILE A 282 -0.46 -2.24 -0.49
C ILE A 282 -0.54 -1.69 0.94
N LEU A 283 -0.50 -0.37 1.11
CA LEU A 283 -0.59 0.27 2.43
C LEU A 283 -1.93 -0.03 3.14
N GLN A 284 -3.02 -0.12 2.38
CA GLN A 284 -4.35 -0.55 2.85
C GLN A 284 -4.38 -2.05 3.18
N LYS A 285 -3.78 -2.88 2.33
CA LYS A 285 -3.63 -4.32 2.58
C LYS A 285 -2.87 -4.59 3.89
N TYR A 286 -1.86 -3.81 4.24
CA TYR A 286 -1.16 -3.98 5.52
C TYR A 286 -1.74 -3.15 6.67
N GLU A 287 -2.84 -2.42 6.42
CA GLU A 287 -3.51 -1.55 7.40
C GLU A 287 -2.55 -0.60 8.12
N ILE A 288 -1.56 -0.05 7.39
CA ILE A 288 -0.42 0.68 7.95
C ILE A 288 -0.88 1.85 8.83
N VAL A 289 -1.90 2.61 8.40
CA VAL A 289 -2.44 3.73 9.18
C VAL A 289 -3.01 3.26 10.53
N ALA A 290 -3.78 2.17 10.53
CA ALA A 290 -4.33 1.61 11.76
C ALA A 290 -3.22 1.12 12.69
N LEU A 291 -2.14 0.53 12.15
CA LEU A 291 -0.97 0.14 12.94
C LEU A 291 -0.28 1.35 13.57
N ILE A 292 -0.11 2.45 12.82
CA ILE A 292 0.49 3.69 13.33
C ILE A 292 -0.33 4.23 14.51
N LEU A 293 -1.64 4.33 14.36
CA LEU A 293 -2.53 4.84 15.42
C LEU A 293 -2.59 3.93 16.65
N LYS A 294 -2.32 2.63 16.49
CA LYS A 294 -2.32 1.68 17.62
C LYS A 294 -0.98 1.60 18.35
N HIS A 295 0.13 1.70 17.62
CA HIS A 295 1.45 1.31 18.15
C HIS A 295 2.51 2.40 18.05
N ALA A 296 2.35 3.39 17.18
CA ALA A 296 3.40 4.37 16.85
C ALA A 296 2.93 5.84 16.89
N VAL A 297 1.90 6.16 17.67
CA VAL A 297 1.37 7.54 17.82
C VAL A 297 2.38 8.54 18.37
N HIS A 298 3.46 8.07 18.99
CA HIS A 298 4.54 8.91 19.52
C HIS A 298 5.76 8.99 18.57
N CYS A 299 5.74 8.28 17.44
CA CYS A 299 6.80 8.33 16.44
C CYS A 299 6.47 9.39 15.38
N GLN A 300 7.24 10.48 15.34
CA GLN A 300 7.00 11.59 14.43
C GLN A 300 7.07 11.15 12.95
N GLN A 301 8.03 10.31 12.58
CA GLN A 301 8.15 9.80 11.21
C GLN A 301 6.93 8.95 10.80
N ALA A 302 6.35 8.20 11.74
CA ALA A 302 5.15 7.42 11.50
C ALA A 302 3.92 8.32 11.28
N LEU A 303 3.79 9.40 12.06
CA LEU A 303 2.72 10.39 11.86
C LEU A 303 2.86 11.12 10.52
N GLU A 304 4.08 11.45 10.10
CA GLU A 304 4.33 12.01 8.76
C GLU A 304 3.94 11.05 7.64
N LEU A 305 4.21 9.75 7.82
CA LEU A 305 3.74 8.73 6.88
C LEU A 305 2.21 8.67 6.84
N TRP A 306 1.52 8.71 7.99
CA TRP A 306 0.06 8.76 8.01
C TRP A 306 -0.49 9.93 7.20
N VAL A 307 0.03 11.15 7.39
CA VAL A 307 -0.38 12.33 6.60
C VAL A 307 -0.18 12.11 5.09
N LYS A 308 0.95 11.50 4.69
CA LYS A 308 1.20 11.14 3.28
C LYS A 308 0.16 10.15 2.76
N ILE A 309 -0.17 9.11 3.53
CA ILE A 309 -1.17 8.11 3.14
C ILE A 309 -2.56 8.76 3.01
N SER A 310 -2.97 9.61 3.94
CA SER A 310 -4.24 10.31 3.86
C SER A 310 -4.33 11.21 2.63
N ASN A 311 -3.24 11.85 2.22
CA ASN A 311 -3.19 12.61 0.97
C ASN A 311 -3.31 11.70 -0.26
N LEU A 312 -2.60 10.56 -0.27
CA LEU A 312 -2.72 9.56 -1.34
C LEU A 312 -4.15 9.01 -1.47
N GLN A 313 -4.83 8.77 -0.35
CA GLN A 313 -6.24 8.36 -0.33
C GLN A 313 -7.14 9.42 -0.97
N LYS A 314 -7.01 10.69 -0.54
CA LYS A 314 -7.79 11.80 -1.12
C LYS A 314 -7.59 11.94 -2.62
N THR A 315 -6.36 11.83 -3.11
CA THR A 315 -6.08 11.96 -4.55
C THR A 315 -6.46 10.70 -5.32
N GLY A 316 -6.19 9.52 -4.77
CA GLY A 316 -6.37 8.24 -5.43
C GLY A 316 -7.82 7.79 -5.51
N MET A 317 -8.68 8.31 -4.62
CA MET A 317 -10.10 7.94 -4.53
C MET A 317 -11.04 9.02 -5.05
N ALA A 318 -10.54 10.18 -5.50
CA ALA A 318 -11.37 11.32 -5.88
C ALA A 318 -12.43 10.99 -6.96
N ASN A 319 -12.05 10.15 -7.94
CA ASN A 319 -12.97 9.73 -9.01
C ASN A 319 -14.04 8.75 -8.48
N GLU A 320 -13.63 7.79 -7.66
CA GLU A 320 -14.54 6.88 -6.96
C GLU A 320 -15.52 7.62 -6.06
N GLU A 321 -15.07 8.64 -5.34
CA GLU A 321 -15.92 9.48 -4.49
C GLU A 321 -16.94 10.27 -5.30
N GLU A 322 -16.56 10.84 -6.44
CA GLU A 322 -17.51 11.55 -7.32
C GLU A 322 -18.53 10.57 -7.92
N GLN A 323 -18.09 9.39 -8.37
CA GLN A 323 -18.99 8.35 -8.89
C GLN A 323 -19.98 7.85 -7.82
N LEU A 324 -19.52 7.69 -6.58
CA LEU A 324 -20.38 7.32 -5.45
C LEU A 324 -21.40 8.41 -5.16
N PHE A 325 -20.97 9.67 -5.17
CA PHE A 325 -21.86 10.80 -4.95
C PHE A 325 -22.94 10.90 -6.03
N ASP A 326 -22.57 10.79 -7.30
CA ASP A 326 -23.53 10.79 -8.41
C ASP A 326 -24.52 9.61 -8.31
N PHE A 327 -24.01 8.41 -7.96
CA PHE A 327 -24.84 7.23 -7.74
C PHE A 327 -25.87 7.45 -6.62
N ILE A 328 -25.46 8.00 -5.47
CA ILE A 328 -26.35 8.33 -4.35
C ILE A 328 -27.47 9.28 -4.80
N LEU A 329 -27.11 10.33 -5.54
CA LEU A 329 -28.10 11.31 -6.01
C LEU A 329 -29.08 10.73 -7.04
N GLU A 330 -28.65 9.77 -7.85
CA GLU A 330 -29.53 9.04 -8.77
C GLU A 330 -30.47 8.08 -8.02
N ASP A 331 -29.95 7.35 -7.04
CA ASP A 331 -30.72 6.39 -6.23
C ASP A 331 -31.87 7.08 -5.48
N ILE A 332 -31.61 8.28 -4.93
CA ILE A 332 -32.62 9.10 -4.25
C ILE A 332 -33.71 9.58 -5.21
N LYS A 333 -33.37 9.91 -6.46
CA LYS A 333 -34.38 10.31 -7.47
C LYS A 333 -35.27 9.16 -7.89
N GLY A 334 -34.75 7.94 -7.87
CA GLY A 334 -35.48 6.72 -8.23
C GLY A 334 -36.31 6.14 -7.09
N SER A 335 -35.97 6.48 -5.83
CA SER A 335 -36.57 5.91 -4.63
C SER A 335 -37.88 6.61 -4.22
N SER A 336 -38.82 5.85 -3.67
CA SER A 336 -40.11 6.39 -3.20
C SER A 336 -40.02 7.13 -1.86
N GLU A 337 -38.99 6.82 -1.06
CA GLU A 337 -38.71 7.39 0.25
C GLU A 337 -37.21 7.26 0.54
N VAL A 338 -36.64 8.23 1.24
CA VAL A 338 -35.23 8.21 1.66
C VAL A 338 -35.10 7.42 2.96
N SER A 339 -34.26 6.38 2.98
CA SER A 339 -33.97 5.62 4.20
C SER A 339 -33.18 6.44 5.22
N ASP A 340 -33.25 6.07 6.51
CA ASP A 340 -32.47 6.70 7.58
C ASP A 340 -30.96 6.64 7.30
N SER A 341 -30.46 5.50 6.83
CA SER A 341 -29.05 5.34 6.45
C SER A 341 -28.63 6.25 5.30
N MET A 342 -29.51 6.46 4.30
CA MET A 342 -29.24 7.38 3.20
C MET A 342 -29.28 8.83 3.70
N MET A 343 -30.21 9.16 4.59
CA MET A 343 -30.27 10.48 5.21
C MET A 343 -28.99 10.79 6.01
N ASP A 344 -28.48 9.84 6.80
CA ASP A 344 -27.19 9.98 7.50
C ASP A 344 -26.04 10.30 6.54
N VAL A 345 -25.97 9.60 5.40
CA VAL A 345 -24.96 9.85 4.36
C VAL A 345 -25.13 11.23 3.71
N LEU A 346 -26.35 11.67 3.41
CA LEU A 346 -26.59 13.01 2.86
C LEU A 346 -26.22 14.10 3.86
N VAL A 347 -26.53 13.89 5.14
CA VAL A 347 -26.19 14.81 6.23
C VAL A 347 -24.68 14.91 6.42
N SER A 348 -23.93 13.81 6.24
CA SER A 348 -22.47 13.86 6.31
C SER A 348 -21.89 14.76 5.19
N TYR A 349 -22.43 14.69 3.97
CA TYR A 349 -22.05 15.63 2.89
C TYR A 349 -22.41 17.08 3.19
N LEU A 350 -23.51 17.33 3.91
CA LEU A 350 -23.89 18.68 4.33
C LEU A 350 -22.95 19.24 5.40
N LYS A 351 -22.66 18.46 6.44
CA LYS A 351 -21.95 18.92 7.65
C LYS A 351 -20.43 18.85 7.54
N ASN A 352 -19.90 17.85 6.86
CA ASN A 352 -18.46 17.59 6.75
C ASN A 352 -17.91 17.94 5.35
N GLY A 353 -18.77 18.28 4.41
CA GLY A 353 -18.39 18.64 3.04
C GLY A 353 -17.73 20.02 2.96
N ASN A 354 -16.44 20.06 2.62
CA ASN A 354 -15.76 21.29 2.21
C ASN A 354 -16.11 21.72 0.77
N ASP A 355 -16.90 20.92 0.05
CA ASP A 355 -17.33 21.18 -1.32
C ASP A 355 -18.74 21.79 -1.37
N GLU A 356 -18.78 23.09 -1.62
CA GLU A 356 -20.02 23.87 -1.76
C GLU A 356 -20.96 23.32 -2.84
N ARG A 357 -20.41 22.75 -3.92
CA ARG A 357 -21.20 22.15 -5.00
C ARG A 357 -21.98 20.96 -4.48
N ARG A 358 -21.34 20.07 -3.71
CA ARG A 358 -21.99 18.88 -3.14
C ARG A 358 -23.08 19.27 -2.16
N VAL A 359 -22.84 20.27 -1.29
CA VAL A 359 -23.86 20.79 -0.37
C VAL A 359 -25.08 21.28 -1.15
N HIS A 360 -24.90 22.08 -2.20
CA HIS A 360 -26.02 22.59 -3.00
C HIS A 360 -26.79 21.48 -3.71
N GLN A 361 -26.10 20.46 -4.23
CA GLN A 361 -26.73 19.32 -4.90
C GLN A 361 -27.53 18.46 -3.92
N VAL A 362 -27.04 18.25 -2.69
CA VAL A 362 -27.77 17.52 -1.64
C VAL A 362 -29.02 18.28 -1.23
N VAL A 363 -28.94 19.60 -1.01
CA VAL A 363 -30.11 20.43 -0.70
C VAL A 363 -31.16 20.34 -1.81
N ALA A 364 -30.74 20.41 -3.08
CA ALA A 364 -31.65 20.27 -4.21
C ALA A 364 -32.27 18.86 -4.30
N ALA A 365 -31.55 17.82 -3.90
CA ALA A 365 -32.06 16.46 -3.83
C ALA A 365 -33.11 16.29 -2.71
N LEU A 366 -32.81 16.74 -1.49
CA LEU A 366 -33.72 16.69 -0.34
C LEU A 366 -35.02 17.47 -0.57
N LEU A 367 -34.96 18.57 -1.33
CA LEU A 367 -36.14 19.33 -1.70
C LEU A 367 -37.12 18.48 -2.53
N LYS A 368 -36.60 17.65 -3.44
CA LYS A 368 -37.41 16.82 -4.36
C LYS A 368 -37.75 15.46 -3.78
N ALA A 369 -36.90 14.93 -2.91
CA ALA A 369 -37.07 13.61 -2.32
C ALA A 369 -38.22 13.57 -1.31
N ASN A 370 -38.81 12.40 -1.14
CA ASN A 370 -39.76 12.12 -0.08
C ASN A 370 -38.99 11.76 1.19
N VAL A 371 -38.87 12.74 2.09
CA VAL A 371 -38.13 12.67 3.36
C VAL A 371 -39.12 13.00 4.47
N THR A 372 -39.09 12.26 5.56
CA THR A 372 -40.04 12.46 6.66
C THR A 372 -39.66 13.67 7.52
N LEU A 373 -40.64 14.25 8.22
CA LEU A 373 -40.40 15.36 9.13
C LEU A 373 -39.44 14.94 10.26
N GLU A 374 -39.61 13.72 10.78
CA GLU A 374 -38.77 13.17 11.84
C GLU A 374 -37.29 13.12 11.42
N GLN A 375 -37.00 12.72 10.18
CA GLN A 375 -35.64 12.73 9.63
C GLN A 375 -35.05 14.14 9.58
N PHE A 376 -35.80 15.13 9.09
CA PHE A 376 -35.33 16.53 9.06
C PHE A 376 -35.02 17.07 10.47
N GLN A 377 -35.89 16.78 11.43
CA GLN A 377 -35.74 17.22 12.83
C GLN A 377 -34.58 16.51 13.53
N ARG A 378 -34.46 15.19 13.37
CA ARG A 378 -33.39 14.37 13.99
C ARG A 378 -31.99 14.86 13.60
N HIS A 379 -31.83 15.32 12.37
CA HIS A 379 -30.54 15.82 11.85
C HIS A 379 -30.35 17.33 11.99
N ASP A 380 -31.33 18.04 12.54
CA ASP A 380 -31.31 19.49 12.73
C ASP A 380 -31.00 20.27 11.44
N ILE A 381 -31.64 19.85 10.34
CA ILE A 381 -31.39 20.41 9.00
C ILE A 381 -31.70 21.90 8.95
N THR A 382 -32.79 22.34 9.60
CA THR A 382 -33.21 23.74 9.60
C THR A 382 -32.15 24.66 10.20
N ASN A 383 -31.57 24.29 11.35
CA ASN A 383 -30.48 25.07 11.96
C ASN A 383 -29.21 25.05 11.11
N PHE A 384 -28.87 23.90 10.51
CA PHE A 384 -27.73 23.83 9.59
C PHE A 384 -27.89 24.81 8.42
N LEU A 385 -29.04 24.78 7.73
CA LEU A 385 -29.31 25.66 6.58
C LEU A 385 -29.34 27.14 7.00
N ALA A 386 -29.83 27.44 8.20
CA ALA A 386 -29.84 28.79 8.76
C ALA A 386 -28.44 29.31 9.12
N GLN A 387 -27.49 28.44 9.43
CA GLN A 387 -26.11 28.83 9.77
C GLN A 387 -25.18 28.81 8.55
N TYR A 388 -25.57 28.15 7.46
CA TYR A 388 -24.73 28.04 6.27
C TYR A 388 -24.46 29.43 5.64
N PRO A 389 -23.19 29.78 5.34
CA PRO A 389 -22.83 31.14 4.93
C PRO A 389 -23.25 31.48 3.48
N LYS A 390 -23.36 30.49 2.59
CA LYS A 390 -23.67 30.67 1.16
C LYS A 390 -25.03 30.09 0.79
N ARG A 391 -26.10 30.67 1.35
CA ARG A 391 -27.47 30.22 1.13
C ARG A 391 -27.93 30.56 -0.29
N THR A 392 -28.60 29.62 -0.94
CA THR A 392 -29.25 29.82 -2.24
C THR A 392 -30.77 29.76 -2.09
N VAL A 393 -31.50 30.03 -3.17
CA VAL A 393 -32.98 29.93 -3.18
C VAL A 393 -33.44 28.52 -2.78
N TYR A 394 -32.69 27.48 -3.15
CA TYR A 394 -33.01 26.10 -2.77
C TYR A 394 -32.98 25.86 -1.26
N PHE A 395 -32.15 26.60 -0.52
CA PHE A 395 -32.07 26.48 0.94
C PHE A 395 -33.33 27.03 1.58
N VAL A 396 -33.79 28.19 1.09
CA VAL A 396 -35.04 28.80 1.56
C VAL A 396 -36.22 27.89 1.25
N LEU A 397 -36.31 27.37 0.03
CA LEU A 397 -37.37 26.44 -0.36
C LEU A 397 -37.39 25.14 0.45
N LEU A 398 -36.21 24.63 0.84
CA LEU A 398 -36.13 23.44 1.69
C LEU A 398 -36.59 23.75 3.12
N VAL A 399 -36.23 24.91 3.65
CA VAL A 399 -36.74 25.38 4.96
C VAL A 399 -38.26 25.56 4.92
N ASP A 400 -38.80 26.20 3.88
CA ASP A 400 -40.24 26.37 3.70
C ASP A 400 -40.95 25.01 3.62
N LYS A 401 -40.41 24.05 2.86
CA LYS A 401 -40.92 22.67 2.81
C LYS A 401 -40.98 22.03 4.21
N ILE A 402 -39.96 22.21 5.04
CA ILE A 402 -39.94 21.64 6.40
C ILE A 402 -41.02 22.31 7.26
N TYR A 403 -41.18 23.63 7.18
CA TYR A 403 -42.23 24.33 7.92
C TYR A 403 -43.64 23.92 7.49
N ASP A 404 -43.89 23.76 6.18
CA ASP A 404 -45.18 23.27 5.69
C ASP A 404 -45.50 21.88 6.28
N MET A 405 -44.49 21.00 6.39
CA MET A 405 -44.65 19.67 7.02
C MET A 405 -44.92 19.77 8.53
N GLU A 406 -44.28 20.71 9.24
CA GLU A 406 -44.54 20.96 10.66
C GLU A 406 -45.97 21.46 10.90
N ASP A 407 -46.46 22.35 10.05
CA ASP A 407 -47.82 22.89 10.11
C ASP A 407 -48.88 21.81 9.82
N GLU A 408 -48.63 20.93 8.85
CA GLU A 408 -49.50 19.78 8.55
C GLU A 408 -49.54 18.77 9.71
N PHE A 409 -48.40 18.51 10.35
CA PHE A 409 -48.33 17.64 11.52
C PHE A 409 -49.06 18.24 12.73
N ALA A 410 -48.91 19.54 12.96
CA ALA A 410 -49.60 20.24 14.05
C ALA A 410 -51.14 20.29 13.89
N GLN A 411 -51.65 20.12 12.66
CA GLN A 411 -53.09 20.07 12.38
C GLN A 411 -53.68 18.65 12.50
N THR A 412 -52.85 17.61 12.52
CA THR A 412 -53.27 16.20 12.55
C THR A 412 -53.17 15.55 13.93
N VAL A 413 -52.47 16.19 14.88
CA VAL A 413 -52.40 15.85 16.31
C VAL A 413 -53.39 16.73 17.09
#